data_AF-A0A2P5D9M0-F1
#
_entry.id   AF-A0A2P5D9M0-F1
#
_cell.length_a   1.000
_cell.length_b   1.000
_cell.length_c   1.000
_cell.angle_alpha   90.00
_cell.angle_beta   90.00
_cell.angle_gamma   90.00
#
_symmetry.space_group_name_H-M   'P 1'
#
loop_
_entity.id
_entity.type
_entity.pdbx_description
1 polymer ?
#
loop_
_entity_poly.entity_id
_entity_poly.type
_entity_poly.pdbx_seq_one_letter_code
_entity_poly.pdbx_strand_id
1 'polypeptide(L)' 'MAFQVKKGDEVTYLAYAMGRVTNIRGENVEEFRPERWLDGGGHFRSESRFKFIAFHAGPQICLGKEFAYRQ' A
#
# COMPACT_ATOMS: atom_id res chain seq x y z
N MET A 1 -10.54 0.97 -21.12
CA MET A 1 -10.45 2.43 -21.32
C MET A 1 -9.12 2.89 -20.73
N ALA A 2 -8.34 3.66 -21.48
CA ALA A 2 -7.13 4.31 -20.98
C ALA A 2 -7.37 5.82 -20.88
N PHE A 3 -6.81 6.47 -19.86
CA PHE A 3 -6.87 7.91 -19.71
C PHE A 3 -5.67 8.55 -20.37
N GLN A 4 -5.87 9.67 -21.06
CA GLN A 4 -4.77 10.52 -21.55
C GLN A 4 -4.36 11.48 -20.44
N VAL A 5 -3.07 11.47 -20.08
CA VAL A 5 -2.46 12.39 -19.11
C VAL A 5 -1.50 13.30 -19.86
N LYS A 6 -1.63 14.61 -19.69
CA LYS A 6 -0.82 15.64 -20.35
C LYS A 6 0.28 16.16 -19.42
N LYS A 7 1.31 16.76 -20.00
CA LYS A 7 2.34 17.46 -19.22
C LYS A 7 1.69 18.58 -18.41
N GLY A 8 1.99 18.61 -17.11
CA GLY A 8 1.43 19.59 -16.17
C GLY A 8 0.22 19.08 -15.39
N ASP A 9 -0.35 17.92 -15.77
CA ASP A 9 -1.40 17.30 -14.99
C ASP A 9 -0.83 16.75 -13.68
N GLU A 10 -1.50 17.04 -12.57
CA GLU A 10 -1.20 16.43 -11.29
C GLU A 10 -1.81 15.03 -11.22
N VAL A 11 -0.99 14.05 -10.84
CA VAL A 11 -1.44 12.68 -10.61
C VAL A 11 -1.19 12.34 -9.15
N THR A 12 -2.28 12.07 -8.43
CA THR A 12 -2.24 11.69 -7.02
C THR A 12 -3.01 10.40 -6.77
N TYR A 13 -2.71 9.75 -5.66
CA TYR A 13 -3.44 8.61 -5.15
C TYR A 13 -3.74 8.80 -3.67
N LEU A 14 -4.86 8.26 -3.22
CA LEU A 14 -5.32 8.42 -1.84
C LEU A 14 -4.98 7.18 -1.03
N ALA A 15 -3.93 7.26 -0.20
CA ALA A 15 -3.49 6.16 0.65
C ALA A 15 -4.59 5.61 1.55
N TYR A 16 -5.43 6.51 2.09
CA TYR A 16 -6.59 6.15 2.90
C TYR A 16 -7.57 5.24 2.14
N ALA A 17 -7.94 5.62 0.91
CA ALA A 17 -8.90 4.88 0.09
C ALA A 17 -8.31 3.56 -0.41
N MET A 18 -7.05 3.55 -0.84
CA MET A 18 -6.36 2.32 -1.25
C MET A 18 -6.26 1.31 -0.10
N GLY A 19 -6.17 1.79 1.14
CA GLY A 19 -6.20 0.95 2.33
C GLY A 19 -7.55 0.29 2.63
N ARG A 20 -8.65 0.76 2.00
CA ARG A 20 -10.04 0.39 2.30
C ARG A 20 -10.83 -0.16 1.11
N VAL A 21 -10.25 -0.19 -0.09
CA VAL A 21 -10.93 -0.76 -1.25
C VAL A 21 -10.72 -2.27 -1.31
N THR A 22 -11.82 -3.02 -1.37
CA THR A 22 -11.81 -4.49 -1.31
C THR A 22 -11.06 -5.14 -2.47
N ASN A 23 -11.05 -4.51 -3.65
CA ASN A 23 -10.30 -4.97 -4.81
C ASN A 23 -8.77 -4.99 -4.57
N ILE A 24 -8.24 -4.08 -3.74
CA ILE A 24 -6.81 -4.01 -3.44
C ILE A 24 -6.48 -4.84 -2.19
N ARG A 25 -7.30 -4.74 -1.14
CA ARG A 25 -7.02 -5.25 0.20
C ARG A 25 -7.70 -6.59 0.55
N GLY A 26 -8.57 -7.09 -0.32
CA GLY A 26 -9.44 -8.25 -0.05
C GLY A 26 -10.65 -7.88 0.78
N GLU A 27 -11.31 -8.86 1.39
CA GLU A 27 -12.47 -8.61 2.27
C GLU A 27 -12.04 -8.09 3.65
N ASN A 28 -13.01 -7.61 4.44
CA ASN A 28 -12.84 -7.18 5.83
C ASN A 28 -11.82 -6.03 5.98
N VAL A 29 -11.85 -5.06 5.07
CA VAL A 29 -10.91 -3.93 5.00
C VAL A 29 -11.07 -2.92 6.13
N GLU A 30 -12.25 -2.87 6.76
CA GLU A 30 -12.53 -2.01 7.91
C GLU A 30 -12.19 -2.68 9.25
N GLU A 31 -11.82 -3.96 9.24
CA GLU A 31 -11.46 -4.71 10.44
C GLU A 31 -9.94 -4.69 10.67
N PHE A 32 -9.54 -4.50 11.93
CA PHE A 32 -8.15 -4.70 12.32
C PHE A 32 -7.83 -6.19 12.36
N ARG A 33 -7.08 -6.67 11.35
CA ARG A 33 -6.71 -8.08 11.19
C ARG A 33 -5.20 -8.24 10.95
N PRO A 34 -4.38 -8.37 12.01
CA PRO A 34 -2.93 -8.58 11.90
C PRO A 34 -2.55 -9.82 11.08
N GLU A 35 -3.38 -10.86 11.11
CA GLU A 35 -3.16 -12.14 10.43
C GLU A 35 -3.08 -11.98 8.90
N ARG A 36 -3.61 -10.87 8.36
CA ARG A 36 -3.51 -10.52 6.93
C ARG A 36 -2.06 -10.40 6.45
N TRP A 37 -1.14 -10.08 7.35
CA TRP A 37 0.27 -9.92 7.08
C TRP A 37 1.09 -11.18 7.34
N LEU A 38 0.43 -12.30 7.66
CA LEU A 38 1.07 -13.56 7.96
C LEU A 38 0.80 -14.60 6.85
N ASP A 39 1.76 -15.49 6.62
CA ASP A 39 1.53 -16.69 5.81
C ASP A 39 0.89 -17.83 6.63
N GLY A 40 0.64 -18.98 5.98
CA GLY A 40 0.04 -20.14 6.64
C GLY A 40 0.88 -20.75 7.77
N GLY A 41 2.15 -20.38 7.89
CA GLY A 41 3.05 -20.76 8.99
C GLY A 41 3.20 -19.67 10.06
N GLY A 42 2.48 -18.55 9.94
CA GLY A 42 2.55 -17.43 10.88
C GLY A 42 3.76 -16.50 10.67
N HIS A 43 4.52 -16.64 9.58
CA HIS A 43 5.63 -15.74 9.28
C HIS A 43 5.15 -14.48 8.58
N PHE A 44 5.84 -13.36 8.80
CA PHE A 44 5.51 -12.11 8.13
C PHE A 44 5.67 -12.24 6.61
N ARG A 45 4.60 -11.96 5.89
CA ARG A 45 4.55 -11.88 4.44
C ARG A 45 4.46 -10.42 4.03
N SER A 46 5.53 -9.91 3.43
CA SER A 46 5.52 -8.55 2.86
C SER A 46 4.50 -8.45 1.73
N GLU A 47 3.68 -7.41 1.75
CA GLU A 47 2.77 -7.08 0.65
C GLU A 47 3.48 -6.20 -0.40
N SER A 48 2.96 -6.20 -1.62
CA SER A 48 3.42 -5.28 -2.66
C SER A 48 3.36 -3.83 -2.17
N ARG A 49 4.45 -3.09 -2.36
CA ARG A 49 4.56 -1.65 -2.04
C ARG A 49 3.51 -0.80 -2.75
N PHE A 50 2.95 -1.27 -3.88
CA PHE A 50 1.89 -0.58 -4.61
C PHE A 50 0.48 -0.90 -4.10
N LYS A 51 0.32 -1.95 -3.29
CA LYS A 51 -0.94 -2.29 -2.59
C LYS A 51 -0.94 -1.78 -1.15
N PHE A 52 0.22 -1.82 -0.50
CA PHE A 52 0.46 -1.29 0.84
C PHE A 52 1.46 -0.13 0.81
N ILE A 53 0.95 1.07 0.57
CA ILE A 53 1.70 2.31 0.31
C ILE A 53 2.00 3.12 1.57
N ALA A 54 2.17 2.49 2.74
CA ALA A 54 2.45 3.20 4.00
C ALA A 54 3.72 4.09 3.93
N PHE A 55 4.66 3.73 3.06
CA PHE A 55 5.88 4.47 2.78
C PHE A 55 6.00 4.90 1.31
N HIS A 56 4.88 4.94 0.58
CA HIS A 56 4.84 5.13 -0.87
C HIS A 56 5.62 4.04 -1.65
N ALA A 57 5.87 4.25 -2.94
CA ALA A 57 6.57 3.30 -3.80
C ALA A 57 7.32 4.01 -4.94
N GLY A 58 8.20 3.28 -5.63
CA GLY A 58 8.94 3.78 -6.79
C GLY A 58 9.93 4.91 -6.43
N PRO A 59 10.19 5.85 -7.36
CA PRO A 59 11.11 6.97 -7.13
C PRO A 59 10.73 7.91 -5.96
N GLN A 60 9.47 7.89 -5.54
CA GLN A 60 8.94 8.72 -4.44
C GLN A 60 8.79 7.93 -3.13
N ILE A 61 9.50 6.80 -2.97
CA ILE A 61 9.48 6.03 -1.72
C ILE A 61 10.10 6.82 -0.56
N CYS A 62 9.51 6.70 0.64
CA CYS A 62 10.05 7.33 1.84
C CYS A 62 11.44 6.75 2.18
N LEU A 63 12.44 7.63 2.28
CA LEU A 63 13.82 7.27 2.66
C LEU A 63 13.92 6.75 4.10
N GLY A 64 12.99 7.14 4.98
CA GLY A 64 12.94 6.72 6.38
C GLY A 64 12.31 5.36 6.63
N LYS A 65 11.85 4.64 5.59
CA LYS A 65 11.16 3.35 5.72
C LYS A 65 11.95 2.34 6.57
N GLU A 66 13.23 2.18 6.28
CA GLU A 66 14.09 1.19 6.93
C GLU A 66 14.38 1.54 8.39
N PHE A 67 14.46 2.84 8.70
CA PHE A 67 14.60 3.30 10.06
C PHE A 67 13.30 3.09 10.86
N ALA A 68 12.15 3.43 10.28
CA ALA A 68 10.85 3.27 10.94
C ALA A 68 10.52 1.82 11.32
N TYR A 69 10.96 0.83 10.53
CA TYR A 69 10.77 -0.59 10.87
C TYR A 69 11.67 -1.09 12.02
N ARG A 70 12.71 -0.34 12.39
CA ARG A 70 13.70 -0.73 13.40
C ARG A 70 13.63 0.11 14.68
N GLN A 71 12.77 1.14 14.70
CA GLN A 71 12.50 1.92 15.90
C GLN A 71 11.57 1.20 16.86
#